data_AF-A0A8J7CD48-F1
#
_entry.id   AF-A0A8J7CD48-F1
#
_cell.length_a   1.000
_cell.length_b   1.000
_cell.length_c   1.000
_cell.angle_alpha   90.00
_cell.angle_beta   90.00
_cell.angle_gamma   90.00
#
_symmetry.space_group_name_H-M   'P 1'
#
loop_
_entity.id
_entity.type
_entity.pdbx_description
1 polymer ?
#
loop_
_entity_poly.entity_id
_entity_poly.type
_entity_poly.pdbx_seq_one_letter_code
_entity_poly.pdbx_strand_id
1 'polypeptide(L)'
;MTPVGFLRSSLSLLKAYWLPAGAMTLVVVVSNILVAFPINDWLTWAAFTYPVAFLVTDLTNRACGPKRARSVAYVGFSVAVALCLLLADPRIALASGSAFLSAQLLDIFVFDRLRNRDWWIAPLVSGVTGSVLDTVIFFSLAFYGTQSPTLWMTLAAGDLMVKLAFALFLLAPFRMLITVIAARPTPLGPLPTAHP
;
A
#
# COMPACT_ATOMS: atom_id res chain seq x y z
N MET A 1 -33.08 4.87 -15.16
CA MET A 1 -31.90 3.98 -15.28
C MET A 1 -32.39 2.58 -15.59
N THR A 2 -31.91 1.93 -16.66
CA THR A 2 -32.33 0.57 -17.00
C THR A 2 -31.71 -0.46 -16.04
N PRO A 3 -32.35 -1.62 -15.80
CA PRO A 3 -31.81 -2.68 -14.94
C PRO A 3 -30.40 -3.11 -15.33
N VAL A 4 -30.11 -3.11 -16.63
CA VAL A 4 -28.80 -3.44 -17.22
C VAL A 4 -27.73 -2.37 -16.87
N GLY A 5 -28.09 -1.09 -16.84
CA GLY A 5 -27.19 -0.01 -16.45
C GLY A 5 -26.80 -0.06 -14.97
N PHE A 6 -27.73 -0.44 -14.09
CA PHE A 6 -27.48 -0.63 -12.66
C PHE A 6 -26.59 -1.85 -12.38
N LEU A 7 -26.83 -2.98 -13.07
CA LEU A 7 -25.97 -4.16 -12.94
C LEU A 7 -24.54 -3.90 -13.43
N ARG A 8 -24.37 -3.15 -14.52
CA ARG A 8 -23.04 -2.83 -15.09
C ARG A 8 -22.27 -1.83 -14.22
N SER A 9 -22.94 -0.87 -13.58
CA SER A 9 -22.32 0.05 -12.62
C SER A 9 -21.97 -0.65 -11.31
N SER A 10 -22.82 -1.55 -10.82
CA SER A 10 -22.55 -2.35 -9.62
C SER A 10 -21.35 -3.29 -9.82
N LEU A 11 -21.28 -4.00 -10.96
CA LEU A 11 -20.14 -4.87 -11.26
C LEU A 11 -18.81 -4.12 -11.41
N SER A 12 -18.83 -2.91 -11.98
CA SER A 12 -17.60 -2.11 -12.16
C SER A 12 -17.07 -1.56 -10.84
N LEU A 13 -17.97 -1.19 -9.93
CA LEU A 13 -17.63 -0.77 -8.56
C LEU A 13 -17.14 -1.93 -7.71
N LEU A 14 -17.75 -3.11 -7.83
CA LEU A 14 -17.26 -4.34 -7.18
C LEU A 14 -15.83 -4.65 -7.63
N LYS A 15 -15.58 -4.69 -8.94
CA LYS A 15 -14.22 -4.96 -9.47
C LYS A 15 -13.21 -3.90 -9.05
N ALA A 16 -13.63 -2.64 -8.94
CA ALA A 16 -12.78 -1.54 -8.49
C ALA A 16 -12.38 -1.64 -7.00
N TYR A 17 -13.09 -2.44 -6.20
CA TYR A 17 -12.76 -2.68 -4.80
C TYR A 17 -12.06 -4.03 -4.57
N TRP A 18 -12.61 -5.11 -5.11
CA TRP A 18 -12.11 -6.46 -4.85
C TRP A 18 -10.74 -6.73 -5.50
N LEU A 19 -10.44 -6.09 -6.63
CA LEU A 19 -9.13 -6.22 -7.26
C LEU A 19 -8.00 -5.63 -6.40
N PRO A 20 -8.04 -4.36 -5.95
CA PRO A 20 -7.00 -3.83 -5.08
C PRO A 20 -6.97 -4.50 -3.70
N ALA A 21 -8.11 -4.90 -3.14
CA ALA A 21 -8.14 -5.69 -1.91
C ALA A 21 -7.42 -7.04 -2.08
N GLY A 22 -7.70 -7.78 -3.16
CA GLY A 22 -7.01 -9.03 -3.46
C GLY A 22 -5.52 -8.85 -3.74
N ALA A 23 -5.14 -7.79 -4.45
CA ALA A 23 -3.73 -7.46 -4.67
C ALA A 23 -3.00 -7.14 -3.35
N MET A 24 -3.63 -6.34 -2.47
CA MET A 24 -3.10 -6.05 -1.15
C MET A 24 -2.91 -7.32 -0.32
N THR A 25 -3.94 -8.18 -0.26
CA THR A 25 -3.86 -9.47 0.43
C THR A 25 -2.72 -10.34 -0.11
N LEU A 26 -2.58 -10.45 -1.44
CA LEU A 26 -1.51 -11.22 -2.07
C LEU A 26 -0.13 -10.68 -1.68
N VAL A 27 0.08 -9.36 -1.78
CA VAL A 27 1.34 -8.71 -1.41
C VAL A 27 1.67 -8.95 0.06
N VAL A 28 0.70 -8.81 0.96
CA VAL A 28 0.87 -9.05 2.40
C VAL A 28 1.24 -10.51 2.66
N VAL A 29 0.52 -11.47 2.08
CA VAL A 29 0.80 -12.91 2.24
C VAL A 29 2.19 -13.25 1.72
N VAL A 30 2.51 -12.83 0.50
CA VAL A 30 3.82 -13.09 -0.12
C VAL A 30 4.94 -12.47 0.71
N SER A 31 4.78 -11.23 1.17
CA SER A 31 5.82 -10.58 1.98
C SER A 31 6.00 -11.28 3.34
N ASN A 32 4.92 -11.73 3.97
CA ASN A 32 5.01 -12.50 5.22
C ASN A 32 5.67 -13.88 5.02
N ILE A 33 5.49 -14.52 3.87
CA ILE A 33 6.21 -15.76 3.56
C ILE A 33 7.69 -15.46 3.29
N LEU A 34 7.97 -14.44 2.48
CA LEU A 34 9.33 -14.07 2.07
C LEU A 34 10.19 -13.52 3.21
N VAL A 35 9.60 -13.12 4.34
CA VAL A 35 10.35 -12.66 5.51
C VAL A 35 11.20 -13.78 6.12
N ALA A 36 10.78 -15.04 5.92
CA ALA A 36 11.51 -16.21 6.41
C ALA A 36 12.74 -16.55 5.55
N PHE A 37 12.94 -15.89 4.40
CA PHE A 37 14.02 -16.17 3.47
C PHE A 37 15.05 -15.02 3.49
N PRO A 38 16.14 -15.14 4.26
CA PRO A 38 17.20 -14.14 4.29
C PRO A 38 18.03 -14.17 3.00
N ILE A 39 18.47 -12.98 2.57
CA ILE A 39 19.48 -12.80 1.51
C ILE A 39 20.86 -12.68 2.15
N ASN A 40 20.95 -11.99 3.29
CA ASN A 40 22.15 -11.79 4.10
C ASN A 40 21.73 -11.50 5.56
N ASP A 41 22.69 -11.14 6.42
CA ASP A 41 22.47 -10.89 7.85
C ASP A 41 21.52 -9.71 8.17
N TRP A 42 21.18 -8.90 7.17
CA TRP A 42 20.46 -7.64 7.35
C TRP A 42 19.26 -7.44 6.41
N LEU A 43 19.03 -8.36 5.47
CA LEU A 43 18.00 -8.23 4.44
C LEU A 43 17.32 -9.56 4.13
N THR A 44 15.99 -9.51 3.99
CA THR A 44 15.16 -10.65 3.56
C THR A 44 14.48 -10.35 2.23
N TRP A 45 13.98 -11.38 1.55
CA TRP A 45 13.22 -11.20 0.31
C TRP A 45 11.96 -10.34 0.49
N ALA A 46 11.40 -10.27 1.70
CA ALA A 46 10.24 -9.44 2.00
C ALA A 46 10.50 -7.93 1.79
N ALA A 47 11.75 -7.47 1.97
CA ALA A 47 12.10 -6.06 1.81
C ALA A 47 11.82 -5.53 0.38
N PHE A 48 11.81 -6.43 -0.61
CA PHE A 48 11.54 -6.10 -2.02
C PHE A 48 10.05 -6.16 -2.36
N THR A 49 9.27 -6.99 -1.66
CA THR A 49 7.84 -7.18 -1.95
C THR A 49 6.96 -6.25 -1.14
N TYR A 50 7.36 -5.90 0.09
CA TYR A 50 6.58 -5.04 0.97
C TYR A 50 6.30 -3.63 0.41
N PRO A 51 7.27 -2.96 -0.28
CA PRO A 51 7.01 -1.66 -0.90
C PRO A 51 5.87 -1.67 -1.93
N VAL A 52 5.57 -2.83 -2.52
CA VAL A 52 4.45 -2.99 -3.46
C VAL A 52 3.10 -2.73 -2.78
N ALA A 53 3.00 -2.87 -1.45
CA ALA A 53 1.78 -2.55 -0.72
C ALA A 53 1.45 -1.05 -0.83
N PHE A 54 2.46 -0.16 -0.77
CA PHE A 54 2.27 1.28 -0.99
C PHE A 54 1.78 1.56 -2.41
N LEU A 55 2.35 0.88 -3.43
CA LEU A 55 1.87 1.00 -4.81
C LEU A 55 0.37 0.64 -4.94
N VAL A 56 -0.07 -0.45 -4.30
CA VAL A 56 -1.48 -0.86 -4.32
C VAL A 56 -2.36 0.21 -3.65
N THR A 57 -1.94 0.74 -2.51
CA THR A 57 -2.63 1.81 -1.78
C THR A 57 -2.72 3.09 -2.62
N ASP A 58 -1.63 3.54 -3.23
CA ASP A 58 -1.54 4.74 -4.06
C ASP A 58 -2.43 4.67 -5.29
N LEU A 59 -2.39 3.54 -6.00
CA LEU A 59 -3.25 3.30 -7.17
C LEU A 59 -4.72 3.31 -6.76
N THR A 60 -5.04 2.71 -5.62
CA THR A 60 -6.40 2.72 -5.07
C THR A 60 -6.81 4.14 -4.69
N ASN A 61 -5.94 4.91 -4.03
CA ASN A 61 -6.24 6.28 -3.63
C ASN A 61 -6.47 7.19 -4.84
N ARG A 62 -5.64 7.02 -5.89
CA ARG A 62 -5.81 7.75 -7.15
C ARG A 62 -7.13 7.40 -7.84
N ALA A 63 -7.42 6.12 -8.00
CA ALA A 63 -8.58 5.63 -8.76
C ALA A 63 -9.91 5.83 -8.04
N CYS A 64 -9.89 5.69 -6.71
CA CYS A 64 -11.07 5.43 -5.91
C CYS A 64 -11.20 6.36 -4.68
N GLY A 65 -10.18 7.16 -4.40
CA GLY A 65 -10.15 8.10 -3.29
C GLY A 65 -9.71 7.49 -1.95
N PRO A 66 -9.48 8.35 -0.94
CA PRO A 66 -8.83 7.97 0.31
C PRO A 66 -9.69 7.06 1.19
N LYS A 67 -11.02 7.10 1.05
CA LYS A 67 -11.93 6.22 1.79
C LYS A 67 -11.74 4.76 1.39
N ARG A 68 -11.63 4.49 0.08
CA ARG A 68 -11.43 3.13 -0.44
C ARG A 68 -10.01 2.64 -0.21
N ALA A 69 -9.02 3.51 -0.37
CA ALA A 69 -7.63 3.17 -0.03
C ALA A 69 -7.49 2.72 1.43
N ARG A 70 -8.14 3.43 2.38
CA ARG A 70 -8.16 3.02 3.80
C ARG A 70 -8.79 1.66 4.00
N SER A 71 -9.91 1.38 3.32
CA SER A 71 -10.55 0.06 3.43
C SER A 71 -9.64 -1.06 2.90
N VAL A 72 -8.92 -0.85 1.79
CA VAL A 72 -7.93 -1.82 1.28
C VAL A 72 -6.77 -2.02 2.25
N ALA A 73 -6.26 -0.94 2.85
CA ALA A 73 -5.22 -1.03 3.89
C ALA A 73 -5.71 -1.82 5.11
N TYR A 74 -6.95 -1.62 5.56
CA TYR A 74 -7.53 -2.39 6.66
C TYR A 74 -7.66 -3.88 6.33
N VAL A 75 -8.04 -4.24 5.09
CA VAL A 75 -8.05 -5.64 4.65
C VAL A 75 -6.64 -6.24 4.72
N GLY A 76 -5.63 -5.54 4.20
CA GLY A 76 -4.23 -5.96 4.29
C GLY A 76 -3.78 -6.14 5.73
N PHE A 77 -4.12 -5.20 6.61
CA PHE A 77 -3.81 -5.25 8.04
C PHE A 77 -4.47 -6.45 8.73
N SER A 78 -5.77 -6.69 8.48
CA SER A 78 -6.47 -7.84 9.07
C SER A 78 -5.86 -9.17 8.63
N VAL A 79 -5.43 -9.28 7.36
CA VAL A 79 -4.72 -10.46 6.87
C VAL A 79 -3.36 -10.60 7.54
N ALA A 80 -2.59 -9.53 7.65
CA ALA A 80 -1.29 -9.54 8.31
C ALA A 80 -1.43 -10.00 9.77
N VAL A 81 -2.37 -9.41 10.52
CA VAL A 81 -2.65 -9.80 11.91
C VAL A 81 -3.05 -11.28 12.00
N ALA A 82 -3.93 -11.76 11.12
CA ALA A 82 -4.33 -13.17 11.12
C ALA A 82 -3.15 -14.12 10.88
N LEU A 83 -2.25 -13.79 9.94
CA LEU A 83 -1.03 -14.57 9.69
C LEU A 83 -0.07 -14.52 10.89
N CYS A 84 0.12 -13.34 11.49
CA CYS A 84 1.00 -13.16 12.63
C CYS A 84 0.52 -13.94 13.87
N LEU A 85 -0.79 -13.95 14.15
CA LEU A 85 -1.35 -14.71 15.27
C LEU A 85 -1.10 -16.22 15.16
N LEU A 86 -0.89 -16.72 13.93
CA LEU A 86 -0.66 -18.14 13.68
C LEU A 86 0.83 -18.52 13.64
N LEU A 87 1.72 -17.57 13.29
CA LEU A 87 3.07 -17.88 12.85
C LEU A 87 4.17 -17.04 13.51
N ALA A 88 3.85 -15.94 14.19
CA ALA A 88 4.83 -14.95 14.62
C ALA A 88 4.90 -14.79 16.15
N ASP A 89 6.07 -14.37 16.63
CA ASP A 89 6.26 -13.89 18.00
C ASP A 89 5.34 -12.67 18.27
N PRO A 90 4.62 -12.62 19.42
CA PRO A 90 3.66 -11.55 19.71
C PRO A 90 4.25 -10.14 19.63
N ARG A 91 5.52 -9.95 19.99
CA ARG A 91 6.18 -8.63 19.90
C ARG A 91 6.39 -8.23 18.45
N ILE A 92 6.84 -9.16 17.61
CA ILE A 92 7.05 -8.90 16.17
C ILE A 92 5.70 -8.67 15.46
N ALA A 93 4.65 -9.40 15.86
CA ALA A 93 3.29 -9.20 15.39
C ALA A 93 2.77 -7.79 15.70
N LEU A 94 2.94 -7.33 16.96
CA LEU A 94 2.53 -5.99 17.38
C LEU A 94 3.35 -4.90 16.68
N ALA A 95 4.66 -5.10 16.52
CA ALA A 95 5.55 -4.15 15.84
C ALA A 95 5.18 -4.00 14.36
N SER A 96 5.05 -5.11 13.62
CA SER A 96 4.70 -5.11 12.20
C SER A 96 3.29 -4.60 11.93
N GLY A 97 2.31 -5.02 12.73
CA GLY A 97 0.93 -4.55 12.60
C GLY A 97 0.80 -3.04 12.82
N SER A 98 1.47 -2.51 13.86
CA SER A 98 1.47 -1.08 14.17
C SER A 98 2.18 -0.28 13.07
N ALA A 99 3.36 -0.74 12.64
CA ALA A 99 4.14 -0.09 11.58
C ALA A 99 3.35 -0.02 10.27
N PHE A 100 2.83 -1.17 9.81
CA PHE A 100 2.04 -1.26 8.58
C PHE A 100 0.84 -0.32 8.60
N LEU A 101 0.03 -0.39 9.65
CA LEU A 101 -1.21 0.37 9.71
C LEU A 101 -0.94 1.88 9.77
N SER A 102 -0.01 2.31 10.64
CA SER A 102 0.37 3.72 10.76
C SER A 102 0.97 4.25 9.45
N ALA A 103 1.85 3.49 8.81
CA ALA A 103 2.48 3.87 7.55
C ALA A 103 1.47 3.99 6.41
N GLN A 104 0.58 3.01 6.25
CA GLN A 104 -0.46 3.04 5.21
C GLN A 104 -1.43 4.19 5.41
N LEU A 105 -1.82 4.50 6.65
CA LEU A 105 -2.72 5.62 6.92
C LEU A 105 -2.04 6.98 6.66
N LEU A 106 -0.76 7.12 7.03
CA LEU A 106 0.01 8.32 6.72
C LEU A 106 0.18 8.48 5.21
N ASP A 107 0.54 7.41 4.51
CA ASP A 107 0.70 7.39 3.06
C ASP A 107 -0.59 7.87 2.36
N ILE A 108 -1.75 7.30 2.71
CA ILE A 108 -3.04 7.71 2.14
C ILE A 108 -3.31 9.20 2.37
N PHE A 109 -3.03 9.70 3.58
CA PHE A 109 -3.24 11.10 3.94
C PHE A 109 -2.33 12.04 3.14
N VAL A 110 -1.03 11.75 3.08
CA VAL A 110 -0.04 12.56 2.36
C VAL A 110 -0.33 12.52 0.85
N PHE A 111 -0.60 11.34 0.31
CA PHE A 111 -0.92 11.15 -1.10
C PHE A 111 -2.15 11.95 -1.50
N ASP A 112 -3.25 11.83 -0.74
CA ASP A 112 -4.50 12.52 -1.08
C ASP A 112 -4.33 14.04 -1.02
N ARG A 113 -3.51 14.54 -0.10
CA ARG A 113 -3.19 15.98 -0.01
C ARG A 113 -2.34 16.48 -1.17
N LEU A 114 -1.50 15.62 -1.76
CA LEU A 114 -0.63 15.94 -2.89
C LEU A 114 -1.19 15.47 -4.25
N ARG A 115 -2.38 14.87 -4.29
CA ARG A 115 -2.92 14.16 -5.48
C ARG A 115 -3.06 15.02 -6.74
N ASN A 116 -3.16 16.34 -6.58
CA ASN A 116 -3.33 17.31 -7.67
C ASN A 116 -2.01 17.92 -8.15
N ARG A 117 -0.88 17.53 -7.56
CA ARG A 117 0.46 17.87 -8.04
C ARG A 117 0.82 16.96 -9.24
N ASP A 118 2.04 17.12 -9.76
CA ASP A 118 2.55 16.24 -10.80
C ASP A 118 2.42 14.77 -10.38
N TRP A 119 2.21 13.92 -11.38
CA TRP A 119 1.81 12.53 -11.19
C TRP A 119 2.73 11.73 -10.25
N TRP A 120 4.02 12.08 -10.20
CA TRP A 120 5.06 11.41 -9.41
C TRP A 120 5.22 11.95 -7.98
N ILE A 121 4.78 13.19 -7.72
CA ILE A 121 5.01 13.85 -6.42
C ILE A 121 4.21 13.15 -5.32
N ALA A 122 2.92 12.89 -5.55
CA ALA A 122 2.07 12.23 -4.57
C ALA A 122 2.62 10.85 -4.14
N PRO A 123 2.83 9.87 -5.04
CA PRO A 123 3.32 8.54 -4.65
C PRO A 123 4.75 8.55 -4.09
N LEU A 124 5.63 9.43 -4.59
CA LEU A 124 6.99 9.49 -4.07
C LEU A 124 7.02 10.01 -2.63
N VAL A 125 6.37 11.15 -2.38
CA VAL A 125 6.40 11.79 -1.05
C VAL A 125 5.62 10.97 -0.03
N SER A 126 4.46 10.43 -0.40
CA SER A 126 3.67 9.58 0.49
C SER A 126 4.42 8.28 0.81
N GLY A 127 4.95 7.58 -0.20
CA GLY A 127 5.68 6.33 -0.02
C GLY A 127 6.96 6.50 0.80
N VAL A 128 7.72 7.58 0.58
CA VAL A 128 8.91 7.90 1.38
C VAL A 128 8.53 8.17 2.84
N THR A 129 7.56 9.05 3.09
CA THR A 129 7.14 9.38 4.47
C THR A 129 6.55 8.18 5.20
N GLY A 130 5.74 7.37 4.52
CA GLY A 130 5.21 6.10 5.03
C GLY A 130 6.32 5.10 5.35
N SER A 131 7.30 4.93 4.46
CA SER A 131 8.42 4.00 4.66
C SER A 131 9.30 4.38 5.85
N VAL A 132 9.56 5.68 6.04
CA VAL A 132 10.28 6.19 7.20
C VAL A 132 9.51 5.89 8.48
N LEU A 133 8.20 6.18 8.51
CA LEU A 133 7.36 5.91 9.69
C LEU A 133 7.29 4.42 10.02
N ASP A 134 7.10 3.57 9.01
CA ASP A 134 7.09 2.11 9.15
C ASP A 134 8.38 1.60 9.79
N THR A 135 9.53 2.03 9.26
CA THR A 135 10.85 1.65 9.77
C THR A 135 11.03 2.08 11.22
N VAL A 136 10.69 3.34 11.54
CA VAL A 136 10.83 3.87 12.90
C VAL A 136 9.97 3.08 13.88
N ILE A 137 8.69 2.84 13.56
CA ILE A 137 7.77 2.10 14.45
C ILE A 137 8.21 0.64 14.58
N PHE A 138 8.48 -0.04 13.47
CA PHE A 138 8.80 -1.46 13.46
C PHE A 138 10.06 -1.74 14.28
N PHE A 139 11.17 -1.06 13.96
CA PHE A 139 12.44 -1.34 14.64
C PHE A 139 12.42 -0.87 16.10
N SER A 140 11.73 0.24 16.42
CA SER A 140 11.60 0.69 17.82
C SER A 140 10.84 -0.32 18.68
N LEU A 141 9.77 -0.92 18.17
CA LEU A 141 8.94 -1.88 18.92
C LEU A 141 9.53 -3.29 18.91
N ALA A 142 10.06 -3.75 17.77
CA ALA A 142 10.61 -5.10 17.63
C ALA A 142 11.87 -5.31 18.48
N PHE A 143 12.71 -4.27 18.61
CA PHE A 143 13.98 -4.32 19.34
C PHE A 143 13.94 -3.62 20.70
N TYR A 144 12.76 -3.19 21.16
CA TYR A 144 12.60 -2.58 22.48
C TYR A 144 13.16 -3.50 23.58
N GLY A 145 14.02 -2.95 24.44
CA GLY A 145 14.65 -3.67 25.55
C GLY A 145 15.78 -4.62 25.17
N THR A 146 16.26 -4.63 23.92
CA THR A 146 17.42 -5.43 23.51
C THR A 146 18.76 -4.68 23.72
N GLN A 147 19.82 -5.40 24.12
CA GLN A 147 21.13 -4.81 24.45
C GLN A 147 22.03 -4.52 23.23
N SER A 148 21.48 -4.32 22.03
CA SER A 148 22.29 -4.02 20.83
C SER A 148 21.74 -2.84 20.02
N PRO A 149 21.89 -1.60 20.51
CA PRO A 149 21.36 -0.41 19.83
C PRO A 149 21.94 -0.17 18.43
N THR A 150 23.22 -0.49 18.25
CA THR A 150 23.95 -0.32 16.98
C THR A 150 23.52 -1.32 15.91
N LEU A 151 23.10 -2.54 16.30
CA LEU A 151 22.70 -3.58 15.37
C LEU A 151 21.37 -3.25 14.70
N TRP A 152 20.32 -2.91 15.47
CA TRP A 152 19.00 -2.64 14.88
C TRP A 152 18.99 -1.36 14.03
N MET A 153 19.82 -0.36 14.36
CA MET A 153 19.96 0.85 13.52
C MET A 153 20.54 0.51 12.14
N THR A 154 21.49 -0.43 12.07
CA THR A 154 22.07 -0.88 10.81
C THR A 154 21.05 -1.66 9.97
N LEU A 155 20.27 -2.54 10.63
CA LEU A 155 19.16 -3.26 10.00
C LEU A 155 18.08 -2.29 9.47
N ALA A 156 17.69 -1.31 10.29
CA ALA A 156 16.72 -0.28 9.93
C ALA A 156 17.19 0.56 8.75
N ALA A 157 18.48 0.93 8.71
CA ALA A 157 19.05 1.66 7.60
C ALA A 157 19.00 0.84 6.30
N GLY A 158 19.31 -0.46 6.36
CA GLY A 158 19.22 -1.34 5.20
C GLY A 158 17.82 -1.50 4.65
N ASP A 159 16.86 -1.79 5.53
CA ASP A 159 15.45 -1.88 5.19
C ASP A 159 14.92 -0.58 4.57
N LEU A 160 15.23 0.57 5.19
CA LEU A 160 14.83 1.87 4.66
C LEU A 160 15.47 2.16 3.30
N MET A 161 16.76 1.84 3.11
CA MET A 161 17.42 2.05 1.82
C MET A 161 16.73 1.28 0.69
N VAL A 162 16.34 0.02 0.93
CA VAL A 162 15.60 -0.77 -0.06
C VAL A 162 14.22 -0.17 -0.31
N LYS A 163 13.49 0.24 0.74
CA LYS A 163 12.19 0.92 0.60
C LYS A 163 12.28 2.20 -0.22
N LEU A 164 13.30 3.04 -0.01
CA LEU A 164 13.50 4.28 -0.75
C LEU A 164 13.88 4.01 -2.22
N ALA A 165 14.75 3.02 -2.48
CA ALA A 165 15.07 2.60 -3.84
C ALA A 165 13.81 2.08 -4.57
N PHE A 166 12.98 1.29 -3.90
CA PHE A 166 11.73 0.80 -4.44
C PHE A 166 10.69 1.91 -4.63
N ALA A 167 10.60 2.90 -3.74
CA ALA A 167 9.72 4.05 -3.92
C ALA A 167 10.02 4.77 -5.24
N LEU A 168 11.30 4.90 -5.62
CA LEU A 168 11.71 5.45 -6.92
C LEU A 168 11.39 4.49 -8.07
N PHE A 169 11.76 3.22 -7.94
CA PHE A 169 11.52 2.20 -8.97
C PHE A 169 10.02 2.06 -9.31
N LEU A 170 9.17 2.06 -8.28
CA LEU A 170 7.72 1.87 -8.41
C LEU A 170 6.99 3.09 -9.01
N LEU A 171 7.67 4.23 -9.20
CA LEU A 171 7.10 5.34 -9.99
C LEU A 171 6.81 4.93 -11.44
N ALA A 172 7.66 4.10 -12.04
CA ALA A 172 7.46 3.62 -13.41
C ALA A 172 6.17 2.77 -13.54
N PRO A 173 5.97 1.68 -12.77
CA PRO A 173 4.71 0.92 -12.82
C PRO A 173 3.52 1.74 -12.36
N PHE A 174 3.68 2.65 -11.38
CA PHE A 174 2.61 3.59 -11.02
C PHE A 174 2.16 4.41 -12.23
N ARG A 175 3.10 5.03 -12.97
CA ARG A 175 2.80 5.82 -14.17
C ARG A 175 2.06 5.02 -15.23
N MET A 176 2.51 3.80 -15.49
CA MET A 176 1.86 2.92 -16.48
C MET A 176 0.43 2.59 -16.05
N LEU A 177 0.22 2.20 -14.80
CA LEU A 177 -1.08 1.75 -14.30
C LEU A 177 -2.10 2.89 -14.20
N ILE A 178 -1.69 4.12 -13.83
CA ILE A 178 -2.63 5.24 -13.80
C ILE A 178 -3.18 5.62 -15.18
N THR A 179 -2.41 5.39 -16.27
CA THR A 179 -2.92 5.65 -17.63
C THR A 179 -4.01 4.68 -18.03
N VAL A 180 -3.88 3.41 -17.64
CA VAL A 180 -4.88 2.37 -17.88
C VAL A 180 -6.14 2.63 -17.07
N ILE A 181 -5.99 3.12 -15.84
CA ILE A 181 -7.12 3.49 -14.97
C ILE A 181 -7.87 4.71 -15.52
N ALA A 182 -7.14 5.74 -15.99
CA ALA A 182 -7.71 6.97 -16.53
C ALA A 182 -8.41 6.78 -17.89
N ALA A 183 -8.02 5.76 -18.67
CA ALA A 183 -8.58 5.48 -19.99
C ALA A 183 -10.02 4.90 -19.96
N ARG A 184 -10.66 4.76 -18.79
CA ARG A 184 -12.06 4.31 -18.70
C ARG A 184 -13.00 5.48 -19.01
N PRO A 185 -13.75 5.46 -20.14
CA PRO A 185 -14.65 6.55 -20.48
C PRO A 185 -15.76 6.67 -19.43
N THR A 186 -15.96 7.88 -18.92
CA THR A 186 -17.17 8.28 -18.19
C THR A 186 -18.36 7.98 -19.09
N PRO A 187 -19.44 7.31 -18.63
CA PRO A 187 -20.64 7.15 -19.44
C PRO A 187 -21.11 8.54 -19.85
N LEU A 188 -21.20 8.81 -21.15
CA LEU A 188 -21.83 10.01 -21.68
C LEU A 188 -23.19 10.15 -21.00
N GLY A 189 -23.34 11.20 -20.19
CA GLY A 189 -24.67 11.63 -19.74
C GLY A 189 -25.55 11.85 -20.98
N PRO A 190 -26.87 11.67 -20.88
CA PRO A 190 -27.76 11.94 -22.00
C PRO A 190 -27.48 13.34 -22.54
N LEU A 191 -27.30 13.44 -23.86
CA LEU A 191 -27.13 14.71 -24.56
C LEU A 191 -28.22 15.67 -24.10
N PRO A 192 -27.93 16.95 -23.85
CA PRO A 192 -28.97 17.94 -23.60
C PRO A 192 -29.99 17.84 -24.72
N THR A 193 -31.21 17.41 -24.39
CA THR A 193 -32.31 17.46 -25.34
C THR A 193 -32.51 18.93 -25.66
N ALA A 194 -32.15 19.32 -26.88
CA ALA A 194 -32.51 20.63 -27.40
C ALA A 194 -34.02 20.74 -27.28
N HIS A 195 -34.48 21.56 -26.32
CA HIS A 195 -35.88 21.92 -26.25
C HIS A 195 -36.16 22.87 -27.43
N PRO A 196 -37.25 22.62 -28.18
CA PRO A 196 -37.64 23.43 -29.34
C PRO A 196 -38.09 24.84 -28.94
#